data_AF-A0A7Y2VL91-F1
#
_entry.id   AF-A0A7Y2VL91-F1
#
_cell.length_a   1.000
_cell.length_b   1.000
_cell.length_c   1.000
_cell.angle_alpha   90.00
_cell.angle_beta   90.00
_cell.angle_gamma   90.00
#
_symmetry.space_group_name_H-M   'P 1'
#
loop_
_entity.id
_entity.type
_entity.pdbx_description
1 polymer ?
#
loop_
_entity_poly.entity_id
_entity_poly.type
_entity_poly.pdbx_seq_one_letter_code
_entity_poly.pdbx_strand_id
1 'polypeptide(L)'
;INQAISGSIMADFPGQAQAVAAQMASVPPGTAGMVTVLLGNNDVCADSLAEMTDPALFEAQYRDGLDILAQAPFSETLNLLISGVPDIYWLWNAKRTSLYCRLIAWPFVPCQNLLANAADDCASSTSREDPDTVYPGDGPNCQRRKAFHARIRDDYNTVLSGVLAEYQAAGLLENAEYVDIFDIRFESEHVNGGDCFHPSTAGHALMAEKQWCRSIWGADDPACSP
;
A
#
# COMPACT_ATOMS: atom_id res chain seq x y z
N ILE A 1 -8.99 -11.81 -12.98
CA ILE A 1 -9.02 -10.51 -13.69
C ILE A 1 -7.97 -9.61 -13.06
N ASN A 2 -7.25 -8.78 -13.82
CA ASN A 2 -6.32 -7.80 -13.25
C ASN A 2 -6.54 -6.45 -13.97
N GLN A 3 -6.90 -5.41 -13.20
CA GLN A 3 -7.11 -4.04 -13.69
C GLN A 3 -6.01 -3.07 -13.25
N ALA A 4 -4.88 -3.58 -12.74
CA ALA A 4 -3.78 -2.74 -12.29
C ALA A 4 -3.12 -2.03 -13.49
N ILE A 5 -2.84 -0.74 -13.31
CA ILE A 5 -2.18 0.11 -14.30
C ILE A 5 -0.99 0.79 -13.60
N SER A 6 0.18 0.78 -14.26
CA SER A 6 1.36 1.45 -13.73
C SER A 6 1.11 2.95 -13.54
N GLY A 7 1.44 3.46 -12.36
CA GLY A 7 1.26 4.87 -12.01
C GLY A 7 -0.14 5.23 -11.54
N SER A 8 -1.09 4.28 -11.45
CA SER A 8 -2.42 4.60 -10.96
C SER A 8 -2.43 5.08 -9.51
N ILE A 9 -3.20 6.13 -9.28
CA ILE A 9 -3.47 6.75 -7.97
C ILE A 9 -4.94 6.52 -7.59
N MET A 10 -5.36 6.97 -6.41
CA MET A 10 -6.73 6.78 -5.94
C MET A 10 -7.78 7.43 -6.87
N ALA A 11 -7.42 8.50 -7.59
CA ALA A 11 -8.26 9.12 -8.61
C ALA A 11 -8.68 8.16 -9.75
N ASP A 12 -7.89 7.11 -10.00
CA ASP A 12 -8.18 6.10 -11.02
C ASP A 12 -9.06 4.95 -10.49
N PHE A 13 -9.27 4.88 -9.17
CA PHE A 13 -10.02 3.80 -8.54
C PHE A 13 -11.44 3.65 -9.13
N PRO A 14 -12.22 4.73 -9.36
CA PRO A 14 -13.54 4.60 -9.98
C PRO A 14 -13.50 3.90 -11.34
N GLY A 15 -12.54 4.23 -12.19
CA GLY A 15 -12.38 3.61 -13.50
C GLY A 15 -12.00 2.14 -13.41
N GLN A 16 -11.08 1.79 -12.50
CA GLN A 16 -10.69 0.40 -12.27
C GLN A 16 -11.84 -0.42 -11.65
N ALA A 17 -12.61 0.16 -10.71
CA ALA A 17 -13.78 -0.47 -10.11
C ALA A 17 -14.87 -0.76 -11.15
N GLN A 18 -15.14 0.17 -12.06
CA GLN A 18 -16.06 -0.05 -13.19
C GLN A 18 -15.58 -1.18 -14.10
N ALA A 19 -14.28 -1.23 -14.39
CA ALA A 19 -13.70 -2.30 -15.20
C ALA A 19 -13.81 -3.68 -14.51
N VAL A 20 -13.62 -3.74 -13.19
CA VAL A 20 -13.88 -4.95 -12.39
C VAL A 20 -15.35 -5.34 -12.49
N ALA A 21 -16.28 -4.42 -12.24
CA ALA A 21 -17.72 -4.64 -12.34
C ALA A 21 -18.14 -5.21 -13.71
N ALA A 22 -17.63 -4.62 -14.79
CA ALA A 22 -17.93 -5.06 -16.15
C ALA A 22 -17.35 -6.45 -16.45
N GLN A 23 -16.11 -6.72 -16.07
CA GLN A 23 -15.48 -8.02 -16.37
C GLN A 23 -16.05 -9.15 -15.50
N MET A 24 -16.45 -8.87 -14.27
CA MET A 24 -17.08 -9.85 -13.39
C MET A 24 -18.38 -10.41 -13.96
N ALA A 25 -19.11 -9.65 -14.78
CA ALA A 25 -20.29 -10.14 -15.49
C ALA A 25 -19.97 -11.29 -16.48
N SER A 26 -18.71 -11.44 -16.90
CA SER A 26 -18.25 -12.54 -17.77
C SER A 26 -17.69 -13.74 -17.00
N VAL A 27 -17.53 -13.62 -15.68
CA VAL A 27 -16.98 -14.67 -14.83
C VAL A 27 -18.13 -15.59 -14.39
N PRO A 28 -18.03 -16.93 -14.58
CA PRO A 28 -19.08 -17.84 -14.15
C PRO A 28 -19.38 -17.70 -12.65
N PRO A 29 -20.66 -17.68 -12.23
CA PRO A 29 -21.02 -17.61 -10.82
C PRO A 29 -20.31 -18.68 -9.99
N GLY A 30 -19.79 -18.29 -8.81
CA GLY A 30 -19.08 -19.18 -7.89
C GLY A 30 -17.62 -19.51 -8.25
N THR A 31 -17.05 -18.90 -9.31
CA THR A 31 -15.64 -19.13 -9.68
C THR A 31 -14.68 -18.04 -9.22
N ALA A 32 -15.18 -16.82 -8.99
CA ALA A 32 -14.44 -15.80 -8.24
C ALA A 32 -14.83 -15.87 -6.77
N GLY A 33 -13.85 -15.72 -5.88
CA GLY A 33 -14.08 -15.65 -4.44
C GLY A 33 -13.77 -14.28 -3.82
N MET A 34 -13.01 -13.43 -4.51
CA MET A 34 -12.50 -12.18 -3.92
C MET A 34 -12.11 -11.15 -4.97
N VAL A 35 -12.32 -9.88 -4.65
CA VAL A 35 -11.69 -8.71 -5.29
C VAL A 35 -10.70 -8.12 -4.30
N THR A 36 -9.47 -7.84 -4.76
CA THR A 36 -8.44 -7.19 -3.93
C THR A 36 -8.15 -5.80 -4.46
N VAL A 37 -8.11 -4.80 -3.57
CA VAL A 37 -7.79 -3.40 -3.89
C VAL A 37 -6.46 -3.06 -3.22
N LEU A 38 -5.43 -2.85 -4.04
CA LEU A 38 -4.07 -2.50 -3.62
C LEU A 38 -3.68 -1.19 -4.30
N LEU A 39 -4.21 -0.07 -3.78
CA LEU A 39 -4.08 1.25 -4.40
C LEU A 39 -3.83 2.30 -3.31
N GLY A 40 -2.97 3.28 -3.61
CA GLY A 40 -2.54 4.31 -2.67
C GLY A 40 -1.02 4.50 -2.58
N ASN A 41 -0.23 3.54 -3.05
CA ASN A 41 1.23 3.67 -3.06
C ASN A 41 1.73 4.85 -3.92
N ASN A 42 1.10 5.11 -5.07
CA ASN A 42 1.45 6.25 -5.91
C ASN A 42 0.91 7.58 -5.36
N ASP A 43 -0.12 7.56 -4.50
CA ASP A 43 -0.64 8.76 -3.84
C ASP A 43 0.34 9.30 -2.79
N VAL A 44 1.03 8.38 -2.10
CA VAL A 44 2.03 8.75 -1.11
C VAL A 44 3.38 9.03 -1.76
N CYS A 45 3.71 8.43 -2.91
CA CYS A 45 4.98 8.67 -3.59
C CYS A 45 4.95 9.93 -4.47
N ALA A 46 5.71 10.94 -4.06
CA ALA A 46 5.74 12.25 -4.72
C ALA A 46 7.15 12.87 -4.66
N ASP A 47 7.32 14.05 -5.28
CA ASP A 47 8.58 14.80 -5.26
C ASP A 47 8.95 15.31 -3.86
N SER A 48 7.95 15.65 -3.05
CA SER A 48 8.09 16.05 -1.64
C SER A 48 6.90 15.59 -0.79
N LEU A 49 7.01 15.71 0.54
CA LEU A 49 5.89 15.39 1.45
C LEU A 49 4.66 16.26 1.22
N ALA A 50 4.86 17.49 0.74
CA ALA A 50 3.77 18.44 0.49
C ALA A 50 3.03 18.17 -0.83
N GLU A 51 3.61 17.35 -1.71
CA GLU A 51 3.07 17.02 -3.03
C GLU A 51 2.43 15.63 -3.08
N MET A 52 2.37 14.93 -1.95
CA MET A 52 1.55 13.73 -1.79
C MET A 52 0.07 14.10 -2.01
N THR A 53 -0.77 13.15 -2.45
CA THR A 53 -2.21 13.39 -2.62
C THR A 53 -2.80 13.90 -1.32
N ASP A 54 -3.49 15.03 -1.34
CA ASP A 54 -4.16 15.57 -0.15
C ASP A 54 -5.07 14.50 0.50
N PRO A 55 -4.98 14.23 1.82
CA PRO A 55 -5.74 13.14 2.42
C PRO A 55 -7.27 13.25 2.25
N ALA A 56 -7.83 14.46 2.22
CA ALA A 56 -9.27 14.64 2.00
C ALA A 56 -9.64 14.38 0.53
N LEU A 57 -8.76 14.71 -0.42
CA LEU A 57 -8.93 14.34 -1.82
C LEU A 57 -8.82 12.82 -2.01
N PHE A 58 -7.83 12.18 -1.37
CA PHE A 58 -7.65 10.73 -1.38
C PHE A 58 -8.89 10.02 -0.82
N GLU A 59 -9.45 10.51 0.29
CA GLU A 59 -10.69 10.01 0.87
C GLU A 59 -11.87 10.10 -0.11
N ALA A 60 -12.08 11.27 -0.73
CA ALA A 60 -13.16 11.47 -1.68
C ALA A 60 -13.06 10.49 -2.87
N GLN A 61 -11.86 10.35 -3.44
CA GLN A 61 -11.61 9.43 -4.56
C GLN A 61 -11.77 7.95 -4.15
N TYR A 62 -11.39 7.61 -2.92
CA TYR A 62 -11.59 6.27 -2.39
C TYR A 62 -13.07 5.92 -2.26
N ARG A 63 -13.87 6.85 -1.72
CA ARG A 63 -15.34 6.73 -1.65
C ARG A 63 -15.96 6.56 -3.03
N ASP A 64 -15.54 7.35 -4.02
CA ASP A 64 -16.05 7.24 -5.40
C ASP A 64 -15.88 5.81 -5.96
N GLY A 65 -14.74 5.17 -5.69
CA GLY A 65 -14.49 3.78 -6.10
C GLY A 65 -15.28 2.75 -5.29
N LEU A 66 -15.39 2.94 -3.98
CA LEU A 66 -16.20 2.08 -3.11
C LEU A 66 -17.69 2.13 -3.47
N ASP A 67 -18.22 3.30 -3.82
CA ASP A 67 -19.60 3.48 -4.27
C ASP A 67 -19.92 2.61 -5.48
N ILE A 68 -18.98 2.51 -6.42
CA ILE A 68 -19.11 1.67 -7.61
C ILE A 68 -19.09 0.19 -7.22
N LEU A 69 -18.18 -0.23 -6.34
CA LEU A 69 -18.11 -1.61 -5.89
C LEU A 69 -19.34 -2.00 -5.06
N ALA A 70 -19.86 -1.12 -4.23
CA ALA A 70 -21.06 -1.36 -3.41
C ALA A 70 -22.32 -1.57 -4.28
N GLN A 71 -22.41 -0.87 -5.41
CA GLN A 71 -23.49 -1.01 -6.38
C GLN A 71 -23.28 -2.17 -7.38
N ALA A 72 -22.11 -2.81 -7.38
CA ALA A 72 -21.84 -3.90 -8.30
C ALA A 72 -22.70 -5.13 -7.97
N PRO A 73 -23.17 -5.93 -8.95
CA PRO A 73 -24.04 -7.09 -8.71
C PRO A 73 -23.44 -8.18 -7.80
N PHE A 74 -22.12 -8.16 -7.61
CA PHE A 74 -21.40 -9.13 -6.79
C PHE A 74 -21.12 -8.64 -5.36
N SER A 75 -21.49 -7.40 -5.01
CA SER A 75 -21.06 -6.75 -3.76
C SER A 75 -21.44 -7.51 -2.48
N GLU A 76 -22.55 -8.26 -2.52
CA GLU A 76 -23.02 -9.09 -1.41
C GLU A 76 -22.49 -10.54 -1.45
N THR A 77 -21.86 -10.97 -2.53
CA THR A 77 -21.48 -12.40 -2.74
C THR A 77 -19.98 -12.64 -2.82
N LEU A 78 -19.19 -11.60 -3.04
CA LEU A 78 -17.72 -11.70 -3.07
C LEU A 78 -17.09 -11.01 -1.87
N ASN A 79 -15.96 -11.56 -1.45
CA ASN A 79 -15.07 -10.95 -0.49
C ASN A 79 -14.36 -9.75 -1.13
N LEU A 80 -14.23 -8.64 -0.39
CA LEU A 80 -13.49 -7.46 -0.85
C LEU A 80 -12.34 -7.18 0.11
N LEU A 81 -11.11 -7.46 -0.31
CA LEU A 81 -9.92 -7.14 0.47
C LEU A 81 -9.45 -5.73 0.10
N ILE A 82 -9.47 -4.81 1.05
CA ILE A 82 -8.83 -3.50 0.93
C ILE A 82 -7.47 -3.60 1.62
N SER A 83 -6.40 -3.44 0.84
CA SER A 83 -5.06 -3.42 1.41
C SER A 83 -4.76 -2.04 1.99
N GLY A 84 -4.19 -2.00 3.19
CA GLY A 84 -3.43 -0.82 3.62
C GLY A 84 -2.27 -0.53 2.68
N VAL A 85 -1.78 0.71 2.70
CA VAL A 85 -0.51 1.06 2.06
C VAL A 85 0.63 0.55 2.97
N PRO A 86 1.53 -0.32 2.48
CA PRO A 86 2.67 -0.79 3.26
C PRO A 86 3.62 0.37 3.58
N ASP A 87 4.39 0.25 4.65
CA ASP A 87 5.44 1.21 4.94
C ASP A 87 6.60 1.10 3.94
N ILE A 88 6.60 2.00 2.95
CA ILE A 88 7.61 2.05 1.89
C ILE A 88 8.99 2.46 2.47
N TYR A 89 9.06 2.95 3.71
CA TYR A 89 10.34 3.15 4.43
C TYR A 89 11.20 1.87 4.44
N TRP A 90 10.59 0.70 4.66
CA TRP A 90 11.33 -0.55 4.79
C TRP A 90 11.98 -1.00 3.48
N LEU A 91 11.43 -0.62 2.33
CA LEU A 91 12.04 -0.83 1.03
C LEU A 91 13.33 0.00 0.89
N TRP A 92 13.29 1.28 1.28
CA TRP A 92 14.51 2.09 1.33
C TRP A 92 15.53 1.43 2.26
N ASN A 93 15.12 1.03 3.47
CA ASN A 93 16.03 0.40 4.43
C ASN A 93 16.67 -0.88 3.88
N ALA A 94 15.91 -1.71 3.16
CA ALA A 94 16.39 -2.95 2.55
C ALA A 94 17.48 -2.74 1.49
N LYS A 95 17.45 -1.61 0.78
CA LYS A 95 18.35 -1.30 -0.35
C LYS A 95 19.33 -0.15 -0.10
N ARG A 96 19.28 0.53 1.06
CA ARG A 96 20.09 1.74 1.37
C ARG A 96 21.61 1.56 1.30
N THR A 97 22.10 0.32 1.34
CA THR A 97 23.53 0.01 1.22
C THR A 97 23.97 -0.25 -0.22
N SER A 98 23.03 -0.40 -1.16
CA SER A 98 23.33 -0.59 -2.57
C SER A 98 23.71 0.73 -3.24
N LEU A 99 24.95 0.82 -3.70
CA LEU A 99 25.44 1.99 -4.45
C LEU A 99 24.70 2.16 -5.77
N TYR A 100 24.37 1.05 -6.45
CA TYR A 100 23.59 1.10 -7.69
C TYR A 100 22.20 1.70 -7.45
N CYS A 101 21.48 1.21 -6.43
CA CYS A 101 20.15 1.73 -6.12
C CYS A 101 20.21 3.22 -5.79
N ARG A 102 21.16 3.63 -4.95
CA ARG A 102 21.29 5.01 -4.50
C ARG A 102 21.69 6.01 -5.58
N LEU A 103 22.63 5.63 -6.44
CA LEU A 103 23.27 6.56 -7.35
C LEU A 103 22.72 6.48 -8.78
N ILE A 104 22.11 5.35 -9.15
CA ILE A 104 21.69 5.08 -10.52
C ILE A 104 20.17 4.92 -10.62
N ALA A 105 19.54 4.10 -9.78
CA ALA A 105 18.12 3.80 -9.93
C ALA A 105 17.21 4.88 -9.29
N TRP A 106 17.38 5.12 -8.00
CA TRP A 106 16.51 6.00 -7.21
C TRP A 106 16.41 7.47 -7.64
N PRO A 107 17.41 8.09 -8.30
CA PRO A 107 17.23 9.42 -8.88
C PRO A 107 16.10 9.51 -9.93
N PHE A 108 15.64 8.39 -10.47
CA PHE A 108 14.59 8.32 -11.50
C PHE A 108 13.30 7.65 -11.04
N VAL A 109 13.20 7.26 -9.76
CA VAL A 109 11.98 6.67 -9.20
C VAL A 109 11.05 7.80 -8.74
N PRO A 110 9.75 7.79 -9.06
CA PRO A 110 8.81 8.87 -8.71
C PRO A 110 8.36 8.77 -7.25
N CYS A 111 9.30 8.79 -6.30
CA CYS A 111 9.05 8.75 -4.85
C CYS A 111 10.17 9.47 -4.09
N GLN A 112 10.49 10.70 -4.50
CA GLN A 112 11.66 11.44 -4.00
C GLN A 112 11.48 11.91 -2.55
N ASN A 113 10.24 12.06 -2.08
CA ASN A 113 9.95 12.26 -0.66
C ASN A 113 10.50 11.14 0.25
N LEU A 114 10.65 9.92 -0.27
CA LEU A 114 11.42 8.85 0.37
C LEU A 114 12.88 8.86 -0.11
N LEU A 115 13.12 8.90 -1.42
CA LEU A 115 14.37 8.44 -2.03
C LEU A 115 15.43 9.52 -2.28
N ALA A 116 15.07 10.81 -2.30
CA ALA A 116 16.04 11.88 -2.50
C ALA A 116 17.14 11.84 -1.43
N ASN A 117 18.40 12.06 -1.83
CA ASN A 117 19.55 11.92 -0.92
C ASN A 117 19.49 10.60 -0.14
N ALA A 118 19.53 9.49 -0.89
CA ALA A 118 19.24 8.15 -0.42
C ALA A 118 20.21 7.57 0.63
N ALA A 119 21.28 8.30 0.95
CA ALA A 119 22.19 7.92 2.01
C ALA A 119 21.46 7.86 3.36
N ASP A 120 21.91 6.94 4.19
CA ASP A 120 21.48 6.84 5.58
C ASP A 120 22.17 7.94 6.39
N ASP A 121 21.37 8.90 6.84
CA ASP A 121 21.77 10.00 7.72
C ASP A 121 21.02 9.94 9.06
N CYS A 122 20.48 8.78 9.45
CA CYS A 122 19.95 8.59 10.80
C CYS A 122 21.10 8.57 11.82
N ALA A 123 20.83 9.02 13.06
CA ALA A 123 21.84 9.14 14.11
C ALA A 123 22.54 7.82 14.47
N SER A 124 21.80 6.71 14.33
CA SER A 124 22.27 5.37 14.67
C SER A 124 21.42 4.30 13.97
N SER A 125 21.86 3.04 14.07
CA SER A 125 21.01 1.91 13.68
C SER A 125 19.71 1.87 14.48
N THR A 126 19.76 2.11 15.80
CA THR A 126 18.55 2.17 16.64
C THR A 126 17.55 3.20 16.11
N SER A 127 18.03 4.39 15.75
CA SER A 127 17.17 5.43 15.17
C SER A 127 16.55 5.00 13.82
N ARG A 128 17.32 4.32 12.97
CA ARG A 128 16.82 3.85 11.67
C ARG A 128 15.83 2.70 11.80
N GLU A 129 16.02 1.81 12.78
CA GLU A 129 15.10 0.69 12.99
C GLU A 129 13.82 1.09 13.74
N ASP A 130 13.70 2.36 14.15
CA ASP A 130 12.55 2.95 14.85
C ASP A 130 12.08 4.22 14.09
N PRO A 131 11.30 4.04 13.00
CA PRO A 131 10.80 5.17 12.22
C PRO A 131 9.73 6.01 12.95
N ASP A 132 9.22 5.54 14.10
CA ASP A 132 8.21 6.22 14.91
C ASP A 132 8.76 7.35 15.77
N THR A 133 10.07 7.31 16.04
CA THR A 133 10.73 8.26 16.93
C THR A 133 11.77 9.07 16.17
N VAL A 134 11.74 10.40 16.26
CA VAL A 134 12.86 11.24 15.80
C VAL A 134 13.91 11.33 16.90
N TYR A 135 15.14 10.90 16.61
CA TYR A 135 16.22 10.88 17.59
C TYR A 135 17.10 12.14 17.49
N PRO A 136 17.70 12.61 18.60
CA PRO A 136 18.74 13.62 18.56
C PRO A 136 19.89 13.18 17.64
N GLY A 137 20.24 14.03 16.67
CA GLY A 137 21.27 13.74 15.68
C GLY A 137 20.77 13.12 14.37
N ASP A 138 19.46 12.84 14.24
CA ASP A 138 18.90 12.44 12.95
C ASP A 138 19.07 13.58 11.93
N GLY A 139 19.68 13.25 10.79
CA GLY A 139 19.80 14.15 9.67
C GLY A 139 18.45 14.48 9.03
N PRO A 140 18.42 15.51 8.16
CA PRO A 140 17.18 15.98 7.56
C PRO A 140 16.49 14.92 6.68
N ASN A 141 17.24 14.00 6.03
CA ASN A 141 16.61 12.99 5.19
C ASN A 141 16.02 11.86 6.03
N CYS A 142 16.67 11.46 7.12
CA CYS A 142 16.11 10.52 8.10
C CYS A 142 14.79 11.05 8.66
N GLN A 143 14.77 12.30 9.13
CA GLN A 143 13.55 12.94 9.63
C GLN A 143 12.44 13.00 8.56
N ARG A 144 12.78 13.32 7.30
CA ARG A 144 11.83 13.29 6.19
C ARG A 144 11.24 11.91 5.96
N ARG A 145 12.06 10.85 5.99
CA ARG A 145 11.60 9.46 5.81
C ARG A 145 10.73 8.97 6.96
N LYS A 146 10.99 9.42 8.19
CA LYS A 146 10.14 9.17 9.36
C LYS A 146 8.80 9.90 9.27
N ALA A 147 8.81 11.15 8.81
CA ALA A 147 7.58 11.89 8.54
C ALA A 147 6.76 11.24 7.40
N PHE A 148 7.43 10.73 6.37
CA PHE A 148 6.79 9.96 5.29
C PHE A 148 6.11 8.69 5.81
N HIS A 149 6.85 7.88 6.59
CA HIS A 149 6.33 6.72 7.31
C HIS A 149 5.07 7.07 8.12
N ALA A 150 5.16 8.11 8.95
CA ALA A 150 4.05 8.53 9.81
C ALA A 150 2.81 8.95 9.00
N ARG A 151 2.99 9.71 7.91
CA ARG A 151 1.86 10.12 7.05
C ARG A 151 1.12 8.93 6.44
N ILE A 152 1.85 7.92 5.95
CA ILE A 152 1.22 6.70 5.40
C ILE A 152 0.30 6.06 6.45
N ARG A 153 0.80 5.87 7.67
CA ARG A 153 0.02 5.29 8.76
C ARG A 153 -1.14 6.17 9.19
N ASP A 154 -0.84 7.41 9.55
CA ASP A 154 -1.72 8.27 10.32
C ASP A 154 -2.78 8.94 9.43
N ASP A 155 -2.45 9.23 8.17
CA ASP A 155 -3.33 9.94 7.25
C ASP A 155 -4.02 8.98 6.26
N TYR A 156 -3.26 8.16 5.53
CA TYR A 156 -3.82 7.36 4.42
C TYR A 156 -4.43 6.03 4.88
N ASN A 157 -3.73 5.28 5.74
CA ASN A 157 -4.25 4.00 6.25
C ASN A 157 -5.43 4.22 7.21
N THR A 158 -5.44 5.33 7.95
CA THR A 158 -6.63 5.78 8.71
C THR A 158 -7.83 6.03 7.79
N VAL A 159 -7.63 6.69 6.63
CA VAL A 159 -8.70 6.88 5.64
C VAL A 159 -9.20 5.55 5.10
N LEU A 160 -8.30 4.66 4.65
CA LEU A 160 -8.68 3.36 4.07
C LEU A 160 -9.50 2.52 5.05
N SER A 161 -9.05 2.40 6.30
CA SER A 161 -9.75 1.64 7.33
C SER A 161 -11.03 2.32 7.81
N GLY A 162 -10.99 3.62 8.06
CA GLY A 162 -12.12 4.40 8.59
C GLY A 162 -13.28 4.49 7.61
N VAL A 163 -13.02 4.81 6.34
CA VAL A 163 -14.06 4.88 5.31
C VAL A 163 -14.70 3.52 5.09
N LEU A 164 -13.94 2.43 5.03
CA LEU A 164 -14.53 1.11 4.85
C LEU A 164 -15.47 0.76 6.00
N ALA A 165 -15.09 1.08 7.24
CA ALA A 165 -15.93 0.88 8.41
C ALA A 165 -17.25 1.68 8.35
N GLU A 166 -17.25 2.89 7.75
CA GLU A 166 -18.47 3.66 7.51
C GLU A 166 -19.41 2.97 6.52
N TYR A 167 -18.88 2.40 5.43
CA TYR A 167 -19.70 1.65 4.46
C TYR A 167 -20.35 0.44 5.14
N GLN A 168 -19.58 -0.30 5.95
CA GLN A 168 -20.09 -1.44 6.71
C GLN A 168 -21.15 -1.02 7.73
N ALA A 169 -20.96 0.10 8.43
CA ALA A 169 -21.96 0.65 9.35
C ALA A 169 -23.26 1.07 8.65
N ALA A 170 -23.19 1.38 7.35
CA ALA A 170 -24.34 1.66 6.49
C ALA A 170 -24.97 0.41 5.86
N GLY A 171 -24.47 -0.80 6.16
CA GLY A 171 -24.93 -2.05 5.58
C GLY A 171 -24.47 -2.29 4.13
N LEU A 172 -23.38 -1.63 3.72
CA LEU A 172 -22.75 -1.80 2.41
C LEU A 172 -21.41 -2.52 2.57
N LEU A 173 -21.04 -3.34 1.58
CA LEU A 173 -19.73 -4.02 1.55
C LEU A 173 -19.44 -4.82 2.83
N GLU A 174 -20.45 -5.51 3.39
CA GLU A 174 -20.31 -6.23 4.66
C GLU A 174 -19.26 -7.36 4.61
N ASN A 175 -19.01 -7.94 3.43
CA ASN A 175 -17.98 -8.95 3.20
C ASN A 175 -16.60 -8.33 2.87
N ALA A 176 -16.43 -7.04 3.07
CA ALA A 176 -15.14 -6.38 2.88
C ALA A 176 -14.28 -6.43 4.15
N GLU A 177 -12.97 -6.41 3.97
CA GLU A 177 -12.03 -6.33 5.07
C GLU A 177 -10.86 -5.41 4.69
N TYR A 178 -10.57 -4.46 5.58
CA TYR A 178 -9.31 -3.74 5.55
C TYR A 178 -8.22 -4.60 6.21
N VAL A 179 -7.16 -4.90 5.47
CA VAL A 179 -6.04 -5.68 5.99
C VAL A 179 -4.83 -4.76 6.19
N ASP A 180 -4.43 -4.60 7.44
CA ASP A 180 -3.24 -3.83 7.79
C ASP A 180 -1.96 -4.61 7.44
N ILE A 181 -1.13 -3.98 6.64
CA ILE A 181 0.16 -4.48 6.16
C ILE A 181 1.29 -3.46 6.35
N PHE A 182 1.02 -2.40 7.12
CA PHE A 182 1.95 -1.28 7.29
C PHE A 182 3.29 -1.72 7.86
N ASP A 183 3.30 -2.60 8.85
CA ASP A 183 4.49 -3.06 9.59
C ASP A 183 5.35 -4.10 8.84
N ILE A 184 4.95 -4.53 7.63
CA ILE A 184 5.70 -5.56 6.90
C ILE A 184 7.06 -5.02 6.49
N ARG A 185 8.10 -5.77 6.88
CA ARG A 185 9.48 -5.40 6.61
C ARG A 185 9.99 -6.11 5.36
N PHE A 186 10.62 -5.35 4.48
CA PHE A 186 11.28 -5.87 3.30
C PHE A 186 12.74 -6.22 3.61
N GLU A 187 13.22 -7.31 3.01
CA GLU A 187 14.63 -7.62 2.90
C GLU A 187 15.10 -7.29 1.48
N SER A 188 16.40 -7.33 1.24
CA SER A 188 16.94 -7.00 -0.09
C SER A 188 16.36 -7.91 -1.18
N GLU A 189 16.07 -9.18 -0.90
CA GLU A 189 15.47 -10.09 -1.89
C GLU A 189 14.01 -9.75 -2.22
N HIS A 190 13.29 -9.09 -1.31
CA HIS A 190 11.90 -8.69 -1.51
C HIS A 190 11.76 -7.47 -2.42
N VAL A 191 12.84 -6.76 -2.73
CA VAL A 191 12.84 -5.55 -3.59
C VAL A 191 13.62 -5.84 -4.87
N ASN A 192 13.05 -5.48 -6.02
CA ASN A 192 13.64 -5.72 -7.34
C ASN A 192 15.06 -5.12 -7.45
N GLY A 193 15.98 -5.79 -8.14
CA GLY A 193 17.35 -5.31 -8.33
C GLY A 193 17.52 -4.24 -9.42
N GLY A 194 16.53 -4.08 -10.29
CA GLY A 194 16.52 -3.14 -11.42
C GLY A 194 16.20 -1.71 -11.00
N ASP A 195 14.95 -1.42 -10.63
CA ASP A 195 14.55 -0.09 -10.15
C ASP A 195 14.83 0.13 -8.65
N CYS A 196 15.16 -0.94 -7.92
CA CYS A 196 15.34 -0.92 -6.47
C CYS A 196 14.13 -0.37 -5.71
N PHE A 197 12.93 -0.50 -6.29
CA PHE A 197 11.72 0.07 -5.75
C PHE A 197 10.59 -0.95 -5.76
N HIS A 198 10.11 -1.39 -6.93
CA HIS A 198 8.98 -2.32 -6.92
C HIS A 198 9.34 -3.64 -6.23
N PRO A 199 8.38 -4.29 -5.53
CA PRO A 199 8.62 -5.61 -4.98
C PRO A 199 9.11 -6.59 -6.06
N SER A 200 10.04 -7.46 -5.68
CA SER A 200 10.42 -8.60 -6.52
C SER A 200 9.29 -9.64 -6.52
N THR A 201 9.44 -10.74 -7.28
CA THR A 201 8.52 -11.88 -7.16
C THR A 201 8.43 -12.40 -5.72
N ALA A 202 9.55 -12.42 -4.97
CA ALA A 202 9.55 -12.81 -3.57
C ALA A 202 8.84 -11.78 -2.68
N GLY A 203 9.01 -10.49 -2.96
CA GLY A 203 8.29 -9.43 -2.26
C GLY A 203 6.78 -9.48 -2.50
N HIS A 204 6.35 -9.72 -3.73
CA HIS A 204 4.93 -9.94 -4.05
C HIS A 204 4.37 -11.17 -3.33
N ALA A 205 5.13 -12.27 -3.26
CA ALA A 205 4.74 -13.46 -2.51
C ALA A 205 4.60 -13.18 -1.01
N LEU A 206 5.55 -12.45 -0.41
CA LEU A 206 5.49 -12.03 0.99
C LEU A 206 4.24 -11.20 1.25
N MET A 207 3.96 -10.17 0.44
CA MET A 207 2.78 -9.32 0.63
C MET A 207 1.48 -10.13 0.51
N ALA A 208 1.38 -11.00 -0.49
CA ALA A 208 0.22 -11.86 -0.68
C ALA A 208 0.00 -12.81 0.52
N GLU A 209 1.06 -13.43 1.02
CA GLU A 209 1.02 -14.28 2.22
C GLU A 209 0.52 -13.48 3.43
N LYS A 210 1.12 -12.32 3.71
CA LYS A 210 0.74 -11.52 4.88
C LYS A 210 -0.67 -10.96 4.79
N GLN A 211 -1.11 -10.53 3.61
CA GLN A 211 -2.49 -10.08 3.41
C GLN A 211 -3.48 -11.24 3.64
N TRP A 212 -3.20 -12.41 3.07
CA TRP A 212 -4.06 -13.59 3.25
C TRP A 212 -4.14 -13.98 4.73
N CYS A 213 -2.98 -14.17 5.38
CA CYS A 213 -2.91 -14.67 6.75
C CYS A 213 -3.40 -13.69 7.82
N ARG A 214 -3.45 -12.38 7.50
CA ARG A 214 -4.03 -11.37 8.39
C ARG A 214 -5.51 -11.13 8.15
N SER A 215 -6.06 -11.61 7.03
CA SER A 215 -7.49 -11.52 6.74
C SER A 215 -8.29 -12.56 7.52
N ILE A 216 -9.59 -12.33 7.71
CA ILE A 216 -10.53 -13.30 8.26
C ILE A 216 -10.56 -14.60 7.45
N TRP A 217 -10.26 -14.53 6.15
CA TRP A 217 -10.27 -15.69 5.25
C TRP A 217 -9.06 -16.61 5.43
N GLY A 218 -7.96 -16.08 5.98
CA GLY A 218 -6.76 -16.86 6.29
C GLY A 218 -6.73 -17.43 7.72
N ALA A 219 -7.70 -17.09 8.57
CA ALA A 219 -7.66 -17.41 10.00
C ALA A 219 -7.53 -18.92 10.31
N ASP A 220 -8.12 -19.77 9.47
CA ASP A 220 -8.08 -21.23 9.60
C ASP A 220 -7.11 -21.91 8.60
N ASP A 221 -6.33 -21.12 7.86
CA ASP A 221 -5.37 -21.67 6.89
C ASP A 221 -4.12 -22.20 7.63
N PRO A 222 -3.79 -23.50 7.54
CA PRO A 222 -2.63 -24.07 8.21
C PRO A 222 -1.29 -23.53 7.70
N ALA A 223 -1.26 -22.88 6.53
CA ALA A 223 -0.08 -22.17 6.03
C ALA A 223 0.17 -20.85 6.78
N CYS A 224 -0.86 -20.28 7.40
CA CYS A 224 -0.77 -19.07 8.20
C CYS A 224 -0.27 -19.41 9.60
N SER A 225 1.03 -19.23 9.81
CA SER A 225 1.61 -19.32 11.14
C SER A 225 1.24 -18.08 11.97
N PRO A 226 0.98 -18.22 13.29
CA PRO A 226 0.81 -17.09 14.21
C PRO A 226 2.00 -16.13 14.22
#